data_AF-K1ZVZ0-F1
#
_entry.id   AF-K1ZVZ0-F1
#
_cell.length_a   1.000
_cell.length_b   1.000
_cell.length_c   1.000
_cell.angle_alpha   90.00
_cell.angle_beta   90.00
_cell.angle_gamma   90.00
#
_symmetry.space_group_name_H-M   'P 1'
#
loop_
_entity.id
_entity.type
_entity.pdbx_description
1 polymer ?
#
loop_
_entity_poly.entity_id
_entity_poly.type
_entity_poly.pdbx_seq_one_letter_code
_entity_poly.pdbx_strand_id
1 'polypeptide(L)'
;MIRSDKSVSGVAFSLDTETGFKDVIMIDAAYGLGESIVQGIVNPDEYYVFKTTLAQGYKPIIKKQLGDKKVKMIYSQSKAHPVKKIAVLKKDQERFALTDAEILALAKMVHTIDTYYSKRNKRWMPMDVEWAKDGIDGKIYIVQARPETIHGNEKRCVYATYALSKKTSSDDILTTGLSIGKKIVSGIARVVKSAKDIEKVAPGE
;
A
#
# COMPACT_ATOMS: atom_id res chain seq x y z
N MET A 1 2.05 21.77 -7.33
CA MET A 1 1.63 20.41 -6.96
C MET A 1 2.37 19.42 -7.84
N ILE A 2 2.77 18.28 -7.28
CA ILE A 2 3.45 17.20 -8.02
C ILE A 2 2.50 16.63 -9.07
N ARG A 3 2.98 16.48 -10.30
CA ARG A 3 2.20 16.06 -11.47
C ARG A 3 2.10 14.54 -11.63
N SER A 4 1.75 13.84 -10.55
CA SER A 4 1.53 12.39 -10.59
C SER A 4 0.28 12.02 -11.39
N ASP A 5 -0.63 12.96 -11.68
CA ASP A 5 -1.72 12.81 -12.66
C ASP A 5 -1.20 12.36 -14.04
N LYS A 6 0.05 12.70 -14.36
CA LYS A 6 0.75 12.32 -15.61
C LYS A 6 1.71 11.15 -15.45
N SER A 7 1.86 10.60 -14.24
CA SER A 7 2.80 9.53 -13.95
C SER A 7 2.21 8.56 -12.93
N VAL A 8 2.84 8.41 -11.77
CA VAL A 8 2.64 7.31 -10.82
C VAL A 8 2.73 7.87 -9.41
N SER A 9 1.97 7.31 -8.50
CA SER A 9 2.08 7.57 -7.07
C SER A 9 1.69 6.34 -6.28
N GLY A 10 1.87 6.40 -4.97
CA GLY A 10 1.37 5.38 -4.08
C GLY A 10 1.89 5.48 -2.67
N VAL A 11 1.91 4.33 -2.01
CA VAL A 11 2.31 4.18 -0.62
C VAL A 11 3.49 3.23 -0.52
N ALA A 12 4.29 3.38 0.52
CA ALA A 12 5.38 2.49 0.83
C ALA A 12 5.46 2.31 2.33
N PHE A 13 5.66 1.07 2.75
CA PHE A 13 5.78 0.69 4.15
C PHE A 13 7.19 0.18 4.39
N SER A 14 7.80 0.63 5.49
CA SER A 14 9.10 0.12 5.92
C SER A 14 8.97 -1.23 6.65
N LEU A 15 8.00 -2.07 6.31
CA LEU A 15 7.88 -3.46 6.73
C LEU A 15 6.88 -4.16 5.82
N ASP A 16 6.73 -5.47 5.99
CA ASP A 16 5.61 -6.21 5.43
C ASP A 16 4.35 -6.02 6.29
N THR A 17 3.37 -5.26 5.80
CA THR A 17 2.16 -4.92 6.56
C THR A 17 1.31 -6.13 6.92
N GLU A 18 1.44 -7.25 6.19
CA GLU A 18 0.71 -8.47 6.52
C GLU A 18 1.34 -9.23 7.69
N THR A 19 2.67 -9.32 7.71
CA THR A 19 3.40 -10.25 8.61
C THR A 19 4.12 -9.55 9.74
N GLY A 20 4.33 -8.24 9.66
CA GLY A 20 5.19 -7.51 10.59
C GLY A 20 6.67 -7.63 10.26
N PHE A 21 7.05 -8.31 9.17
CA PHE A 21 8.46 -8.57 8.86
C PHE A 21 9.21 -7.25 8.57
N LYS A 22 10.09 -6.89 9.51
CA LYS A 22 10.75 -5.58 9.56
C LYS A 22 11.83 -5.36 8.49
N ASP A 23 12.36 -6.42 7.89
CA ASP A 23 13.55 -6.35 7.04
C ASP A 23 13.21 -6.22 5.55
N VAL A 24 11.96 -5.89 5.21
CA VAL A 24 11.54 -5.55 3.84
C VAL A 24 10.90 -4.16 3.78
N ILE A 25 10.93 -3.59 2.59
CA ILE A 25 10.14 -2.43 2.21
C ILE A 25 9.11 -2.90 1.20
N MET A 26 7.84 -2.68 1.51
CA MET A 26 6.72 -2.93 0.62
C MET A 26 6.35 -1.62 -0.08
N ILE A 27 6.15 -1.65 -1.40
CA ILE A 27 5.81 -0.47 -2.20
C ILE A 27 4.60 -0.81 -3.05
N ASP A 28 3.55 -0.01 -2.93
CA ASP A 28 2.39 -0.05 -3.81
C ASP A 28 2.42 1.12 -4.78
N ALA A 29 2.23 0.87 -6.07
CA ALA A 29 2.26 1.89 -7.11
C ALA A 29 1.09 1.75 -8.09
N ALA A 30 0.45 2.87 -8.41
CA ALA A 30 -0.54 2.95 -9.47
C ALA A 30 -0.40 4.26 -10.25
N TYR A 31 -0.96 4.29 -11.46
CA TYR A 31 -0.96 5.48 -12.28
C TYR A 31 -1.88 6.57 -11.70
N GLY A 32 -1.50 7.83 -11.90
CA GLY A 32 -2.29 8.98 -11.50
C GLY A 32 -2.02 9.44 -10.05
N LEU A 33 -2.98 10.18 -9.51
CA LEU A 33 -2.95 10.70 -8.14
C LEU A 33 -3.16 9.59 -7.10
N GLY A 34 -2.48 9.67 -5.95
CA GLY A 34 -2.38 8.58 -4.98
C GLY A 34 -3.65 8.30 -4.19
N GLU A 35 -4.61 9.22 -4.24
CA GLU A 35 -5.92 9.09 -3.59
C GLU A 35 -6.65 7.80 -4.01
N SER A 36 -6.46 7.32 -5.25
CA SER A 36 -7.09 6.08 -5.71
C SER A 36 -6.60 4.84 -4.96
N ILE A 37 -5.35 4.82 -4.51
CA ILE A 37 -4.78 3.71 -3.73
C ILE A 37 -5.28 3.78 -2.30
N VAL A 38 -5.25 4.97 -1.69
CA VAL A 38 -5.72 5.18 -0.30
C VAL A 38 -7.21 4.83 -0.16
N GLN A 39 -8.01 5.09 -1.19
CA GLN A 39 -9.44 4.73 -1.23
C GLN A 39 -9.71 3.26 -1.60
N GLY A 40 -8.68 2.46 -1.90
CA GLY A 40 -8.83 1.04 -2.27
C GLY A 40 -9.57 0.82 -3.60
N ILE A 41 -9.58 1.82 -4.49
CA ILE A 41 -10.32 1.77 -5.76
C ILE A 41 -9.52 1.09 -6.86
N VAL A 42 -8.19 1.13 -6.76
CA VAL A 42 -7.28 0.55 -7.74
C VAL A 42 -6.51 -0.61 -7.10
N ASN A 43 -6.32 -1.69 -7.85
CA ASN A 43 -5.38 -2.74 -7.49
C ASN A 43 -3.97 -2.34 -8.00
N PRO A 44 -3.05 -1.91 -7.12
CA PRO A 44 -1.75 -1.38 -7.51
C PRO A 44 -0.76 -2.50 -7.86
N ASP A 45 0.36 -2.12 -8.48
CA ASP A 45 1.53 -2.99 -8.48
C ASP A 45 2.15 -3.01 -7.09
N GLU A 46 2.67 -4.17 -6.70
CA GLU A 46 3.28 -4.38 -5.39
C GLU A 46 4.73 -4.85 -5.57
N TYR A 47 5.66 -4.23 -4.84
CA TYR A 47 7.08 -4.53 -4.89
C TYR A 47 7.64 -4.74 -3.48
N TYR A 48 8.54 -5.72 -3.33
CA TYR A 48 9.28 -5.94 -2.09
C TYR A 48 10.77 -5.76 -2.31
N VAL A 49 11.41 -5.00 -1.42
CA VAL A 49 12.86 -4.78 -1.41
C VAL A 49 13.43 -5.19 -0.05
N PHE A 50 14.46 -6.03 -0.04
CA PHE A 50 15.10 -6.47 1.21
C PHE A 50 16.04 -5.39 1.75
N LYS A 51 15.79 -4.90 2.98
CA LYS A 51 16.50 -3.75 3.56
C LYS A 51 17.98 -4.01 3.80
N THR A 52 18.31 -5.19 4.34
CA THR A 52 19.67 -5.48 4.82
C THR A 52 20.68 -5.41 3.69
N THR A 53 20.40 -6.04 2.55
CA THR A 53 21.30 -5.99 1.39
C THR A 53 21.16 -4.69 0.60
N LEU A 54 20.01 -4.00 0.67
CA LEU A 54 19.86 -2.66 0.10
C LEU A 54 20.82 -1.66 0.78
N ALA A 55 20.92 -1.72 2.11
CA ALA A 55 21.84 -0.90 2.89
C ALA A 55 23.32 -1.19 2.59
N GLN A 56 23.63 -2.41 2.15
CA GLN A 56 24.97 -2.81 1.69
C GLN A 56 25.25 -2.41 0.23
N GLY A 57 24.31 -1.77 -0.46
CA GLY A 57 24.47 -1.28 -1.83
C GLY A 57 24.05 -2.27 -2.93
N TYR A 58 23.49 -3.44 -2.57
CA TYR A 58 22.93 -4.37 -3.55
C TYR A 58 21.59 -3.86 -4.12
N LYS A 59 21.04 -4.62 -5.07
CA LYS A 59 19.76 -4.33 -5.75
C LYS A 59 18.69 -5.39 -5.42
N PRO A 60 18.25 -5.54 -4.15
CA PRO A 60 17.50 -6.71 -3.72
C PRO A 60 15.98 -6.56 -3.87
N ILE A 61 15.51 -6.47 -5.12
CA ILE A 61 14.07 -6.58 -5.38
C ILE A 61 13.71 -8.06 -5.32
N ILE A 62 12.98 -8.47 -4.27
CA ILE A 62 12.71 -9.88 -3.98
C ILE A 62 11.33 -10.33 -4.48
N LYS A 63 10.42 -9.40 -4.76
CA LYS A 63 9.09 -9.67 -5.33
C LYS A 63 8.64 -8.50 -6.19
N LYS A 64 8.00 -8.80 -7.31
CA LYS A 64 7.18 -7.86 -8.09
C LYS A 64 5.88 -8.55 -8.45
N GLN A 65 4.76 -7.90 -8.16
CA GLN A 65 3.42 -8.40 -8.46
C GLN A 65 2.66 -7.32 -9.21
N LEU A 66 2.12 -7.71 -10.36
CA LEU A 66 1.42 -6.78 -11.25
C LEU A 66 -0.02 -6.59 -10.77
N GLY A 67 -0.42 -5.35 -10.54
CA GLY A 67 -1.80 -4.95 -10.30
C GLY A 67 -2.57 -4.73 -11.59
N ASP A 68 -3.89 -4.82 -11.53
CA ASP A 68 -4.73 -4.61 -12.73
C ASP A 68 -4.73 -3.14 -13.21
N LYS A 69 -4.47 -2.19 -12.30
CA LYS A 69 -4.37 -0.75 -12.56
C LYS A 69 -5.45 -0.23 -13.53
N LYS A 70 -6.69 -0.72 -13.43
CA LYS A 70 -7.74 -0.45 -14.45
C LYS A 70 -8.11 1.03 -14.57
N VAL A 71 -8.01 1.77 -13.47
CA VAL A 71 -8.41 3.18 -13.37
C VAL A 71 -7.29 4.01 -12.76
N LYS A 72 -7.20 5.27 -13.21
CA LYS A 72 -6.32 6.28 -12.60
C LYS A 72 -7.07 7.57 -12.35
N MET A 73 -6.66 8.31 -11.33
CA MET A 73 -7.18 9.63 -11.03
C MET A 73 -6.27 10.71 -11.61
N ILE A 74 -6.87 11.70 -12.28
CA ILE A 74 -6.15 12.82 -12.90
C ILE A 74 -6.81 14.16 -12.57
N TYR A 75 -6.09 15.25 -12.75
CA TYR A 75 -6.70 16.58 -12.69
C TYR A 75 -7.73 16.78 -13.80
N SER A 76 -8.76 17.53 -13.45
CA SER A 76 -9.85 17.95 -14.32
C SER A 76 -9.76 19.46 -14.56
N GLN A 77 -10.38 19.93 -15.63
CA GLN A 77 -10.50 21.37 -15.92
C GLN A 77 -11.66 22.04 -15.15
N SER A 78 -12.51 21.25 -14.48
CA SER A 78 -13.63 21.76 -13.67
C SER A 78 -13.14 22.25 -12.31
N LYS A 79 -13.56 23.46 -11.92
CA LYS A 79 -13.33 23.99 -10.57
C LYS A 79 -14.18 23.27 -9.51
N ALA A 80 -15.37 22.79 -9.86
CA ALA A 80 -16.27 22.08 -8.95
C ALA A 80 -15.82 20.64 -8.70
N HIS A 81 -15.20 20.01 -9.70
CA HIS A 81 -14.66 18.65 -9.62
C HIS A 81 -13.21 18.68 -10.08
N PRO A 82 -12.25 19.04 -9.21
CA PRO A 82 -10.85 19.26 -9.59
C PRO A 82 -10.13 17.98 -10.03
N VAL A 83 -10.68 16.81 -9.70
CA VAL A 83 -10.16 15.49 -10.08
C VAL A 83 -11.23 14.66 -10.77
N LYS A 84 -10.79 13.76 -11.66
CA LYS A 84 -11.65 12.77 -12.32
C LYS A 84 -10.93 11.43 -12.47
N LYS A 85 -11.71 10.35 -12.51
CA LYS A 85 -11.22 9.00 -12.78
C LYS A 85 -11.32 8.71 -14.27
N ILE A 86 -10.29 8.09 -14.83
CA ILE A 86 -10.26 7.63 -16.22
C ILE A 86 -9.72 6.21 -16.31
N ALA A 87 -10.11 5.48 -17.35
CA ALA A 87 -9.55 4.16 -17.63
C ALA A 87 -8.08 4.28 -18.03
N VAL A 88 -7.27 3.32 -17.58
CA VAL A 88 -5.89 3.14 -18.02
C VAL A 88 -5.90 2.32 -19.32
N LEU A 89 -5.01 2.64 -20.26
CA LEU A 89 -4.90 1.87 -21.50
C LEU A 89 -4.47 0.43 -21.19
N LYS A 90 -5.05 -0.58 -21.86
CA LYS A 90 -4.72 -2.00 -21.61
C LYS A 90 -3.22 -2.28 -21.63
N LYS A 91 -2.49 -1.70 -22.60
CA LYS A 91 -1.03 -1.82 -22.70
C LYS A 91 -0.26 -1.34 -21.47
N ASP A 92 -0.81 -0.36 -20.73
CA ASP A 92 -0.18 0.21 -19.55
C ASP A 92 -0.58 -0.58 -18.28
N GLN A 93 -1.77 -1.22 -18.29
CA GLN A 93 -2.21 -2.13 -17.23
C GLN A 93 -1.27 -3.36 -17.13
N GLU A 94 -0.82 -3.86 -18.28
CA GLU A 94 0.10 -5.00 -18.41
C GLU A 94 1.57 -4.67 -18.08
N ARG A 95 1.87 -3.42 -17.69
CA ARG A 95 3.23 -2.96 -17.36
C ARG A 95 3.33 -2.56 -15.91
N PHE A 96 4.49 -2.81 -15.32
CA PHE A 96 4.85 -2.26 -14.01
C PHE A 96 4.92 -0.74 -14.10
N ALA A 97 4.32 -0.07 -13.13
CA ALA A 97 4.27 1.38 -13.02
C ALA A 97 5.66 1.98 -12.71
N LEU A 98 6.54 1.21 -12.07
CA LEU A 98 7.90 1.63 -11.74
C LEU A 98 8.95 0.73 -12.41
N THR A 99 10.07 1.35 -12.78
CA THR A 99 11.28 0.65 -13.16
C THR A 99 12.07 0.19 -11.94
N ASP A 100 12.96 -0.78 -12.11
CA ASP A 100 13.82 -1.30 -11.03
C ASP A 100 14.66 -0.20 -10.36
N ALA A 101 15.15 0.75 -11.16
CA ALA A 101 15.92 1.88 -10.65
C ALA A 101 15.07 2.77 -9.74
N GLU A 102 13.81 3.00 -10.11
CA GLU A 102 12.87 3.80 -9.32
C GLU A 102 12.41 3.08 -8.05
N ILE A 103 12.15 1.76 -8.13
CA ILE A 103 11.84 0.91 -6.98
C ILE A 103 12.96 1.01 -5.95
N LEU A 104 14.22 0.86 -6.39
CA LEU A 104 15.38 0.91 -5.50
C LEU A 104 15.63 2.32 -4.95
N ALA A 105 15.42 3.36 -5.76
CA ALA A 105 15.58 4.75 -5.31
C ALA A 105 14.55 5.09 -4.22
N LEU A 106 13.28 4.75 -4.45
CA LEU A 106 12.21 4.94 -3.48
C LEU A 106 12.45 4.11 -2.21
N ALA A 107 12.86 2.84 -2.34
CA ALA A 107 13.19 2.01 -1.18
C ALA A 107 14.32 2.62 -0.34
N LYS A 108 15.35 3.23 -0.96
CA LYS A 108 16.39 3.95 -0.22
C LYS A 108 15.85 5.17 0.55
N MET A 109 14.92 5.91 -0.05
CA MET A 109 14.24 7.04 0.63
C MET A 109 13.46 6.55 1.84
N VAL A 110 12.64 5.49 1.67
CA VAL A 110 11.84 4.89 2.76
C VAL A 110 12.74 4.35 3.87
N HIS A 111 13.82 3.64 3.53
CA HIS A 111 14.79 3.14 4.51
C HIS A 111 15.44 4.27 5.32
N THR A 112 15.74 5.40 4.65
CA THR A 112 16.32 6.58 5.30
C THR A 112 15.34 7.19 6.31
N ILE A 113 14.05 7.30 5.93
CA ILE A 113 12.99 7.81 6.80
C ILE A 113 12.81 6.89 8.03
N ASP A 114 12.63 5.60 7.81
CA ASP A 114 12.54 4.57 8.87
C ASP A 114 13.72 4.64 9.84
N THR A 115 14.95 4.66 9.30
CA THR A 115 16.18 4.73 10.10
C THR A 115 16.25 6.02 10.94
N TYR A 116 15.94 7.16 10.33
CA TYR A 116 15.96 8.46 11.03
C TYR A 116 14.98 8.48 12.20
N TYR A 117 13.75 8.07 11.96
CA TYR A 117 12.66 8.08 12.94
C TYR A 117 12.84 7.03 14.03
N SER A 118 13.32 5.84 13.68
CA SER A 118 13.69 4.79 14.64
C SER A 118 14.82 5.26 15.58
N LYS A 119 15.86 5.90 15.04
CA LYS A 119 16.96 6.47 15.84
C LYS A 119 16.47 7.60 16.74
N ARG A 120 15.70 8.55 16.19
CA ARG A 120 15.17 9.71 16.92
C ARG A 120 14.34 9.29 18.13
N ASN A 121 13.49 8.28 17.96
CA ASN A 121 12.59 7.81 19.02
C ASN A 121 13.19 6.68 19.89
N LYS A 122 14.45 6.28 19.64
CA LYS A 122 15.18 5.24 20.38
C LYS A 122 14.41 3.90 20.48
N ARG A 123 13.54 3.63 19.52
CA ARG A 123 12.77 2.39 19.38
C ARG A 123 12.55 2.15 17.90
N TRP A 124 12.38 0.89 17.53
CA TRP A 124 11.93 0.59 16.17
C TRP A 124 10.59 1.27 15.91
N MET A 125 10.56 2.14 14.89
CA MET A 125 9.37 2.88 14.50
C MET A 125 9.21 2.76 12.99
N PRO A 126 8.52 1.70 12.52
CA PRO A 126 8.23 1.57 11.12
C PRO A 126 7.39 2.74 10.61
N MET A 127 7.49 3.01 9.32
CA MET A 127 6.93 4.17 8.66
C MET A 127 6.03 3.76 7.50
N ASP A 128 4.88 4.40 7.43
CA ASP A 128 3.98 4.49 6.30
C ASP A 128 4.27 5.81 5.56
N VAL A 129 4.62 5.71 4.28
CA VAL A 129 5.15 6.79 3.46
C VAL A 129 4.33 6.93 2.19
N GLU A 130 3.73 8.10 1.99
CA GLU A 130 3.07 8.44 0.73
C GLU A 130 4.08 9.15 -0.19
N TRP A 131 4.06 8.77 -1.46
CA TRP A 131 5.00 9.28 -2.45
C TRP A 131 4.35 9.52 -3.81
N ALA A 132 4.95 10.40 -4.60
CA ALA A 132 4.47 10.74 -5.93
C ALA A 132 5.65 10.98 -6.89
N LYS A 133 5.59 10.36 -8.06
CA LYS A 133 6.49 10.65 -9.18
C LYS A 133 5.90 11.79 -10.01
N ASP A 134 6.66 12.86 -10.19
CA ASP A 134 6.23 13.97 -11.02
C ASP A 134 6.35 13.62 -12.50
N GLY A 135 5.27 13.77 -13.27
CA GLY A 135 5.25 13.47 -14.70
C GLY A 135 5.90 14.53 -15.60
N ILE A 136 6.43 15.63 -15.05
CA ILE A 136 7.18 16.65 -15.80
C ILE A 136 8.68 16.41 -15.63
N ASP A 137 9.18 16.34 -14.39
CA ASP A 137 10.62 16.21 -14.13
C ASP A 137 11.09 14.75 -13.93
N GLY A 138 10.16 13.81 -13.77
CA GLY A 138 10.44 12.39 -13.59
C GLY A 138 10.95 11.99 -12.21
N LYS A 139 11.06 12.92 -11.25
CA LYS A 139 11.58 12.67 -9.91
C LYS A 139 10.49 12.14 -8.97
N ILE A 140 10.93 11.41 -7.96
CA ILE A 140 10.08 10.90 -6.89
C ILE A 140 10.17 11.82 -5.68
N TYR A 141 9.00 12.19 -5.14
CA TYR A 141 8.85 13.04 -3.99
C TYR A 141 8.10 12.31 -2.89
N ILE A 142 8.48 12.55 -1.64
CA ILE A 142 7.75 12.09 -0.46
C ILE A 142 6.75 13.17 -0.08
N VAL A 143 5.46 12.83 -0.02
CA VAL A 143 4.38 13.78 0.29
C VAL A 143 3.90 13.68 1.73
N GLN A 144 3.99 12.49 2.33
CA GLN A 144 3.67 12.26 3.74
C GLN A 144 4.54 11.15 4.30
N ALA A 145 4.88 11.21 5.59
CA ALA A 145 5.48 10.11 6.33
C ALA A 145 4.92 10.11 7.74
N ARG A 146 4.38 8.96 8.17
CA ARG A 146 3.81 8.76 9.51
C ARG A 146 4.21 7.39 10.07
N PRO A 147 4.25 7.22 11.41
CA PRO A 147 4.47 5.91 11.99
C PRO A 147 3.42 4.89 11.54
N GLU A 148 3.83 3.67 11.24
CA GLU A 148 2.94 2.53 11.06
C GLU A 148 2.45 2.06 12.44
N THR A 149 1.15 1.78 12.57
CA THR A 149 0.48 1.65 13.87
C THR A 149 0.06 0.23 14.23
N ILE A 150 0.02 -0.71 13.29
CA ILE A 150 -0.39 -2.10 13.52
C ILE A 150 0.73 -2.87 14.20
N HIS A 151 1.94 -2.85 13.62
CA HIS A 151 3.07 -3.65 14.12
C HIS A 151 4.03 -2.86 15.02
N GLY A 152 3.94 -1.52 15.01
CA GLY A 152 4.79 -0.62 15.80
C GLY A 152 4.72 -0.80 17.33
N ASN A 153 3.74 -1.57 17.83
CA ASN A 153 3.52 -1.85 19.26
C ASN A 153 3.62 -3.33 19.64
N GLU A 154 3.76 -4.26 18.69
CA GLU A 154 3.73 -5.69 18.99
C GLU A 154 5.14 -6.27 19.23
N LYS A 155 5.36 -6.81 20.45
CA LYS A 155 6.57 -7.57 20.80
C LYS A 155 6.60 -9.01 20.22
N ARG A 156 5.87 -9.30 19.13
CA ARG A 156 5.62 -10.69 18.74
C ARG A 156 6.22 -11.04 17.39
N CYS A 157 7.28 -11.84 17.43
CA CYS A 157 7.72 -12.68 16.33
C CYS A 157 6.79 -13.90 16.18
N VAL A 158 5.47 -13.70 16.26
CA VAL A 158 4.46 -14.77 16.17
C VAL A 158 3.62 -14.52 14.93
N TYR A 159 3.90 -15.29 13.88
CA TYR A 159 3.10 -15.29 12.67
C TYR A 159 1.92 -16.25 12.84
N ALA A 160 0.72 -15.71 13.01
CA ALA A 160 -0.51 -16.50 13.12
C ALA A 160 -1.13 -16.65 11.73
N THR A 161 -1.19 -17.89 11.24
CA THR A 161 -1.95 -18.24 10.04
C THR A 161 -3.29 -18.84 10.44
N TYR A 162 -4.35 -18.41 9.77
CA TYR A 162 -5.68 -18.96 9.93
C TYR A 162 -6.01 -19.76 8.68
N ALA A 163 -6.57 -20.96 8.87
CA ALA A 163 -7.07 -21.79 7.77
C ALA A 163 -8.50 -22.23 8.11
N LEU A 164 -9.40 -22.15 7.14
CA LEU A 164 -10.73 -22.76 7.27
C LEU A 164 -10.55 -24.27 7.38
N SER A 165 -11.08 -24.85 8.46
CA SER A 165 -10.99 -26.30 8.71
C SER A 165 -11.82 -27.12 7.73
N LYS A 166 -12.85 -26.52 7.12
CA LYS A 166 -13.73 -27.15 6.14
C LYS A 166 -13.40 -26.65 4.74
N LYS A 167 -13.34 -27.55 3.76
CA LYS A 167 -13.25 -27.17 2.35
C LYS A 167 -14.52 -26.41 1.96
N THR A 168 -14.37 -25.14 1.63
CA THR A 168 -15.43 -24.29 1.08
C THR A 168 -15.69 -24.70 -0.36
N SER A 169 -16.93 -25.02 -0.70
CA SER A 169 -17.35 -25.22 -2.09
C SER A 169 -17.58 -23.87 -2.77
N SER A 170 -17.64 -23.83 -4.11
CA SER A 170 -18.00 -22.61 -4.85
C SER A 170 -19.35 -22.04 -4.41
N ASP A 171 -20.25 -22.91 -3.97
CA ASP A 171 -21.63 -22.57 -3.61
C ASP A 171 -21.72 -21.94 -2.20
N ASP A 172 -20.70 -22.14 -1.37
CA ASP A 172 -20.59 -21.51 -0.05
C ASP A 172 -20.07 -20.06 -0.13
N ILE A 173 -19.51 -19.65 -1.27
CA ILE A 173 -18.88 -18.33 -1.46
C ILE A 173 -19.93 -17.34 -1.97
N LEU A 174 -20.38 -16.44 -1.08
CA LEU A 174 -21.32 -15.38 -1.45
C LEU A 174 -20.66 -14.22 -2.20
N THR A 175 -19.41 -13.89 -1.90
CA THR A 175 -18.66 -12.81 -2.53
C THR A 175 -17.15 -12.98 -2.34
N THR A 176 -16.35 -12.29 -3.16
CA THR A 176 -14.89 -12.28 -3.11
C THR A 176 -14.36 -10.86 -3.23
N GLY A 177 -13.22 -10.56 -2.60
CA GLY A 177 -12.59 -9.25 -2.65
C GLY A 177 -11.07 -9.32 -2.47
N LEU A 178 -10.44 -8.15 -2.35
CA LEU A 178 -9.01 -8.06 -2.05
C LEU A 178 -8.76 -8.48 -0.59
N SER A 179 -7.80 -9.38 -0.34
CA SER A 179 -7.44 -9.77 1.03
C SER A 179 -6.69 -8.65 1.72
N ILE A 180 -7.15 -8.27 2.92
CA ILE A 180 -6.42 -7.34 3.80
C ILE A 180 -5.95 -8.15 5.02
N GLY A 181 -4.69 -8.58 4.99
CA GLY A 181 -4.10 -9.44 6.01
C GLY A 181 -4.56 -10.91 5.93
N LYS A 182 -4.25 -11.69 6.98
CA LYS A 182 -4.44 -13.17 7.02
C LYS A 182 -5.39 -13.65 8.10
N LYS A 183 -6.14 -12.74 8.72
CA LYS A 183 -7.09 -13.10 9.77
C LYS A 183 -8.35 -13.71 9.16
N ILE A 184 -8.89 -14.72 9.81
CA ILE A 184 -10.24 -15.21 9.57
C ILE A 184 -11.09 -14.73 10.75
N VAL A 185 -12.24 -14.13 10.44
CA VAL A 185 -13.17 -13.59 11.44
C VAL A 185 -14.55 -14.18 11.17
N SER A 186 -15.30 -14.46 12.22
CA SER A 186 -16.69 -14.91 12.14
C SER A 186 -17.53 -14.04 13.07
N GLY A 187 -18.64 -13.51 12.57
CA GLY A 187 -19.51 -12.61 13.31
C GLY A 187 -20.78 -12.31 12.53
N ILE A 188 -21.70 -11.57 13.14
CA ILE A 188 -22.91 -11.10 12.48
C ILE A 188 -22.53 -9.86 11.66
N ALA A 189 -22.64 -9.94 10.34
CA ALA A 189 -22.40 -8.78 9.49
C ALA A 189 -23.42 -7.67 9.78
N ARG A 190 -22.93 -6.48 10.16
CA ARG A 190 -23.77 -5.33 10.51
C ARG A 190 -23.56 -4.16 9.54
N VAL A 191 -24.66 -3.62 9.01
CA VAL A 191 -24.61 -2.45 8.12
C VAL A 191 -24.71 -1.16 8.94
N VAL A 192 -23.60 -0.44 9.06
CA VAL A 192 -23.52 0.88 9.72
C VAL A 192 -23.85 1.96 8.69
N LYS A 193 -25.01 2.61 8.83
CA LYS A 193 -25.47 3.63 7.87
C LYS A 193 -24.89 5.02 8.14
N SER A 194 -24.46 5.29 9.38
CA SER A 194 -23.91 6.58 9.78
C SER A 194 -22.90 6.42 10.92
N ALA A 195 -21.99 7.39 11.08
CA ALA A 195 -21.00 7.37 12.17
C ALA A 195 -21.62 7.30 13.58
N LYS A 196 -22.88 7.74 13.74
CA LYS A 196 -23.62 7.66 15.01
C LYS A 196 -24.01 6.23 15.39
N ASP A 197 -24.03 5.32 14.43
CA ASP A 197 -24.38 3.91 14.65
C ASP A 197 -23.17 3.06 15.02
N ILE A 198 -21.97 3.66 15.14
CA ILE A 198 -20.73 2.91 15.40
C ILE A 198 -20.73 2.21 16.75
N GLU A 199 -21.43 2.77 17.74
CA GLU A 199 -21.60 2.16 19.07
C GLU A 199 -22.43 0.87 19.03
N LYS A 200 -23.11 0.58 17.91
CA LYS A 200 -23.88 -0.65 17.71
C LYS A 200 -23.03 -1.83 17.23
N VAL A 201 -21.75 -1.60 16.92
CA VAL A 201 -20.81 -2.64 16.47
C VAL A 201 -20.14 -3.26 17.69
N ALA A 202 -20.41 -4.53 17.95
CA ALA A 202 -19.75 -5.26 19.03
C ALA A 202 -18.34 -5.72 18.62
N PRO A 203 -17.41 -5.94 19.55
CA PRO A 203 -16.12 -6.54 19.24
C PRO A 203 -16.28 -7.90 18.55
N GLY A 204 -15.79 -8.01 17.31
CA GLY A 204 -15.92 -9.22 16.49
C GLY A 204 -17.04 -9.18 15.44
N GLU A 205 -17.83 -8.10 15.39
CA GLU A 205 -18.75 -7.75 14.29
C GLU A 205 -18.09 -6.82 13.26
#